data_AF-A0A1I6WGJ2-F1
#
_entry.id   AF-A0A1I6WGJ2-F1
#
_cell.length_a   1.000
_cell.length_b   1.000
_cell.length_c   1.000
_cell.angle_alpha   90.00
_cell.angle_beta   90.00
_cell.angle_gamma   90.00
#
_symmetry.space_group_name_H-M   'P 1'
#
loop_
_entity.id
_entity.type
_entity.pdbx_description
1 polymer ?
#
loop_
_entity_poly.entity_id
_entity_poly.type
_entity_poly.pdbx_seq_one_letter_code
_entity_poly.pdbx_strand_id
1 'polypeptide(L)'
;MMIVLFLRGTVRAPRVMLALLGLMWIVCGAAYHWAYFTQINAAARGFALAFVIEGALLIAFAVTTDVRIYAGRDLRTALALATMVYGLALYSLVGWIGRQRGRRQLHRQLSPTCVTSNPVIGL
;
A
#
# COMPACT_ATOMS: atom_id res chain seq x y z
N MET A 1 -17.18 -10.78 4.35
CA MET A 1 -17.75 -11.34 3.10
C MET A 1 -16.70 -11.72 2.05
N MET A 2 -15.67 -10.90 1.76
CA MET A 2 -14.62 -11.25 0.77
C MET A 2 -13.88 -12.58 1.04
N ILE A 3 -13.60 -12.89 2.31
CA ILE A 3 -12.89 -14.11 2.73
C ILE A 3 -13.70 -15.39 2.41
N VAL A 4 -15.02 -15.34 2.56
CA VAL A 4 -15.92 -16.49 2.32
C VAL A 4 -16.01 -16.83 0.83
N LEU A 5 -15.95 -15.82 -0.05
CA LEU A 5 -15.90 -16.04 -1.50
C LEU A 5 -14.54 -16.56 -1.96
N PHE A 6 -13.46 -16.13 -1.30
CA PHE A 6 -12.09 -16.62 -1.55
C PHE A 6 -11.97 -18.12 -1.25
N LEU A 7 -12.59 -18.59 -0.16
CA LEU A 7 -12.57 -19.99 0.26
C LEU A 7 -13.51 -20.90 -0.57
N ARG A 8 -14.48 -20.33 -1.29
CA ARG A 8 -15.48 -21.10 -2.05
C ARG A 8 -15.04 -21.52 -3.45
N GLY A 9 -13.80 -21.22 -3.87
CA GLY A 9 -13.24 -21.72 -5.13
C GLY A 9 -14.14 -21.45 -6.35
N THR A 10 -14.84 -20.32 -6.38
CA THR A 10 -15.79 -20.04 -7.45
C THR A 10 -15.04 -19.55 -8.69
N VAL A 11 -15.40 -20.05 -9.87
CA VAL A 11 -14.82 -19.64 -11.17
C VAL A 11 -14.88 -18.14 -11.44
N ARG A 12 -15.71 -17.39 -10.70
CA ARG A 12 -15.86 -15.93 -10.81
C ARG A 12 -14.97 -15.14 -9.85
N ALA A 13 -14.40 -15.77 -8.82
CA ALA A 13 -13.60 -15.08 -7.81
C ALA A 13 -12.39 -14.30 -8.41
N PRO A 14 -11.61 -14.85 -9.37
CA PRO A 14 -10.51 -14.11 -9.98
C PRO A 14 -10.95 -12.84 -10.70
N ARG A 15 -12.09 -12.88 -11.41
CA ARG A 15 -12.64 -11.73 -12.14
C ARG A 15 -13.08 -10.64 -11.17
N VAL A 16 -13.79 -11.02 -10.10
CA VAL A 16 -14.22 -10.06 -9.07
C VAL A 16 -13.02 -9.41 -8.39
N MET A 17 -11.97 -10.17 -8.09
CA MET A 17 -10.75 -9.63 -7.49
C MET A 17 -10.04 -8.65 -8.41
N LEU A 18 -9.90 -8.95 -9.70
CA LEU A 18 -9.30 -8.03 -10.67
C LEU A 18 -10.14 -6.76 -10.86
N ALA A 19 -11.48 -6.88 -10.89
CA ALA A 19 -12.36 -5.72 -11.02
C ALA A 19 -12.27 -4.80 -9.79
N LEU A 20 -12.27 -5.37 -8.57
CA LEU A 20 -12.10 -4.61 -7.33
C LEU A 20 -10.72 -3.97 -7.25
N LEU A 21 -9.67 -4.71 -7.63
CA LEU A 21 -8.32 -4.21 -7.68
C LEU A 21 -8.24 -3.02 -8.67
N GLY A 22 -8.75 -3.19 -9.89
CA GLY A 22 -8.75 -2.12 -10.88
C GLY A 22 -9.52 -0.88 -10.42
N LEU A 23 -10.66 -1.06 -9.76
CA LEU A 23 -11.41 0.06 -9.17
C LEU A 23 -10.59 0.79 -8.09
N MET A 24 -9.92 0.05 -7.21
CA MET A 24 -9.04 0.62 -6.19
C MET A 24 -7.91 1.43 -6.82
N TRP A 25 -7.28 0.92 -7.89
CA TRP A 25 -6.21 1.62 -8.61
C TRP A 25 -6.71 2.91 -9.27
N ILE A 26 -7.90 2.91 -9.87
CA ILE A 26 -8.52 4.13 -10.43
C ILE A 26 -8.75 5.17 -9.33
N VAL A 27 -9.30 4.77 -8.17
CA VAL A 27 -9.51 5.69 -7.05
C VAL A 27 -8.17 6.25 -6.55
N CYS A 28 -7.13 5.42 -6.46
CA CYS A 28 -5.79 5.84 -6.04
C CYS A 28 -5.14 6.81 -7.05
N GLY A 29 -5.36 6.60 -8.35
CA GLY A 29 -4.89 7.51 -9.39
C GLY A 29 -5.65 8.83 -9.39
N ALA A 30 -6.98 8.78 -9.44
CA ALA A 30 -7.82 9.97 -9.59
C ALA A 30 -7.96 10.77 -8.28
N ALA A 31 -8.39 10.13 -7.19
CA ALA A 31 -8.69 10.85 -5.94
C ALA A 31 -7.41 11.20 -5.18
N TYR A 32 -6.45 10.28 -5.10
CA TYR A 32 -5.24 10.52 -4.32
C TYR A 32 -4.18 11.27 -5.15
N HIS A 33 -3.73 10.71 -6.27
CA HIS A 33 -2.66 11.35 -7.03
C HIS A 33 -3.14 12.60 -7.78
N TRP A 34 -4.23 12.50 -8.55
CA TRP A 34 -4.68 13.61 -9.39
C TRP A 34 -5.22 14.78 -8.56
N ALA A 35 -6.19 14.53 -7.68
CA ALA A 35 -6.88 15.60 -6.96
C ALA A 35 -6.04 16.25 -5.84
N TYR A 36 -5.11 15.51 -5.21
CA TYR A 36 -4.33 16.03 -4.08
C TYR A 36 -2.85 16.27 -4.42
N PHE A 37 -2.16 15.30 -5.03
CA PHE A 37 -0.70 15.37 -5.19
C PHE A 37 -0.22 16.15 -6.41
N THR A 38 -1.04 16.37 -7.44
CA THR A 38 -0.60 17.11 -8.64
C THR A 38 -0.23 18.56 -8.38
N GLN A 39 -0.76 19.16 -7.30
CA GLN A 39 -0.40 20.51 -6.87
C GLN A 39 0.96 20.55 -6.16
N ILE A 40 1.39 19.42 -5.58
CA ILE A 40 2.61 19.32 -4.77
C ILE A 40 3.77 18.80 -5.62
N ASN A 41 3.50 17.86 -6.52
CA ASN A 41 4.52 17.19 -7.31
C ASN A 41 4.05 16.98 -8.75
N ALA A 42 4.77 17.56 -9.71
CA ALA A 42 4.48 17.38 -11.13
C ALA A 42 4.52 15.91 -11.58
N ALA A 43 5.39 15.09 -10.98
CA ALA A 43 5.47 13.66 -11.26
C ALA A 43 4.18 12.91 -10.88
N ALA A 44 3.37 13.45 -9.96
CA ALA A 44 2.11 12.84 -9.56
C ALA A 44 1.10 12.73 -10.72
N ARG A 45 1.22 13.57 -11.75
CA ARG A 45 0.41 13.46 -12.98
C ARG A 45 0.71 12.18 -13.75
N GLY A 46 2.00 11.84 -13.87
CA GLY A 46 2.45 10.60 -14.51
C GLY A 46 1.98 9.38 -13.75
N PHE A 47 2.12 9.39 -12.42
CA PHE A 47 1.58 8.33 -11.57
C PHE A 47 0.06 8.22 -11.72
N ALA A 48 -0.68 9.32 -11.56
CA ALA A 48 -2.13 9.30 -11.66
C ALA A 48 -2.62 8.68 -12.97
N LEU A 49 -1.99 9.02 -14.10
CA LEU A 49 -2.31 8.42 -15.39
C LEU A 49 -2.00 6.91 -15.41
N ALA A 50 -0.82 6.50 -14.94
CA ALA A 50 -0.44 5.09 -14.87
C ALA A 50 -1.43 4.28 -14.01
N PHE A 51 -1.79 4.79 -12.82
CA PHE A 51 -2.76 4.16 -11.92
C PHE A 51 -4.14 3.99 -12.58
N VAL A 52 -4.63 5.02 -13.28
CA VAL A 52 -5.94 4.97 -13.95
C VAL A 52 -5.92 4.02 -15.14
N ILE A 53 -4.89 4.06 -15.98
CA ILE A 53 -4.76 3.16 -17.14
C ILE A 53 -4.65 1.71 -16.68
N GLU A 54 -3.79 1.42 -15.69
CA GLU A 54 -3.66 0.09 -15.11
C GLU A 54 -4.99 -0.41 -14.56
N GLY A 55 -5.68 0.42 -13.77
CA GLY A 55 -6.97 0.05 -13.22
C GLY A 55 -8.05 -0.22 -14.27
N ALA A 56 -8.08 0.57 -15.34
CA ALA A 56 -8.98 0.35 -16.47
C ALA A 56 -8.66 -0.95 -17.22
N LEU A 57 -7.38 -1.26 -17.45
CA LEU A 57 -6.94 -2.50 -18.08
C LEU A 57 -7.30 -3.73 -17.23
N LEU A 58 -7.13 -3.66 -15.91
CA LEU A 58 -7.51 -4.74 -15.00
C LEU A 58 -9.02 -5.04 -15.04
N ILE A 59 -9.85 -3.99 -15.07
CA ILE A 59 -11.30 -4.13 -15.21
C ILE A 59 -11.66 -4.71 -16.57
N ALA A 60 -11.07 -4.18 -17.65
CA ALA A 60 -11.31 -4.68 -19.00
C ALA A 60 -10.93 -6.17 -19.12
N PHE A 61 -9.80 -6.57 -18.53
CA PHE A 61 -9.35 -7.96 -18.52
C PHE A 61 -10.28 -8.86 -17.70
N ALA A 62 -10.78 -8.38 -16.56
CA ALA A 62 -11.75 -9.09 -15.74
C ALA A 62 -13.08 -9.39 -16.46
N VAL A 63 -13.50 -8.51 -17.37
CA VAL A 63 -14.77 -8.64 -18.11
C VAL A 63 -14.60 -9.48 -19.37
N THR A 64 -13.52 -9.26 -20.12
CA THR A 64 -13.31 -9.84 -21.46
C THR A 64 -12.71 -11.24 -21.45
N THR A 65 -11.98 -11.62 -20.39
CA THR A 65 -11.20 -12.85 -20.37
C THR A 65 -11.70 -13.83 -19.32
N ASP A 66 -11.64 -15.14 -19.61
CA ASP A 66 -11.83 -16.16 -18.58
C ASP A 66 -10.56 -16.26 -17.72
N VAL A 67 -10.54 -15.45 -16.65
CA VAL A 67 -9.37 -15.36 -15.77
C VAL A 67 -9.29 -16.58 -14.89
N ARG A 68 -8.23 -17.38 -15.10
CA ARG A 68 -7.86 -18.47 -14.21
C ARG A 68 -6.48 -18.19 -13.62
N ILE A 69 -6.39 -18.15 -12.29
CA ILE A 69 -5.15 -17.91 -11.57
C ILE A 69 -4.60 -19.26 -11.14
N TYR A 70 -3.41 -19.59 -11.62
CA TYR A 70 -2.67 -20.80 -11.24
C TYR A 70 -1.26 -20.43 -10.85
N ALA A 71 -0.74 -21.06 -9.79
CA ALA A 71 0.65 -20.93 -9.40
C ALA A 71 1.48 -21.99 -10.13
N GLY A 72 2.38 -21.55 -11.01
CA GLY A 72 3.35 -22.39 -11.71
C GLY A 72 4.75 -22.31 -11.12
N ARG A 73 5.70 -23.07 -11.67
CA ARG A 73 7.15 -22.93 -11.41
C ARG A 73 7.82 -22.06 -12.48
N ASP A 74 7.15 -20.97 -12.84
CA ASP A 74 7.59 -20.03 -13.86
C ASP A 74 7.96 -18.68 -13.24
N LEU A 75 8.79 -17.92 -13.96
CA LEU A 75 9.28 -16.62 -13.49
C LEU A 75 8.14 -15.65 -13.17
N ARG A 76 7.00 -15.74 -13.87
CA ARG A 76 5.84 -14.88 -13.61
C ARG A 76 5.23 -15.17 -12.25
N THR A 77 5.03 -16.44 -11.90
CA THR A 77 4.54 -16.82 -10.56
C THR A 77 5.53 -16.38 -9.49
N ALA A 78 6.84 -16.54 -9.71
CA ALA A 78 7.86 -16.10 -8.76
C ALA A 78 7.82 -14.58 -8.53
N LEU A 79 7.72 -13.78 -9.60
CA LEU A 79 7.62 -12.32 -9.51
C LEU A 79 6.32 -11.86 -8.83
N ALA A 80 5.19 -12.51 -9.15
CA ALA A 80 3.92 -12.22 -8.51
C ALA A 80 3.98 -12.49 -6.99
N LEU A 81 4.52 -13.65 -6.59
CA LEU A 81 4.71 -14.00 -5.19
C LEU A 81 5.68 -13.04 -4.48
N ALA A 82 6.81 -12.70 -5.12
CA ALA A 82 7.77 -11.76 -4.56
C ALA A 82 7.13 -10.38 -4.31
N THR A 83 6.37 -9.87 -5.29
CA THR A 83 5.65 -8.59 -5.18
C THR A 83 4.60 -8.64 -4.08
N MET A 84 3.87 -9.75 -3.98
CA MET A 84 2.85 -9.96 -2.96
C MET A 84 3.46 -10.01 -1.55
N VAL A 85 4.55 -10.76 -1.36
CA VAL A 85 5.29 -10.81 -0.08
C VAL A 85 5.87 -9.44 0.27
N TYR A 86 6.42 -8.73 -0.72
CA TYR A 86 6.94 -7.38 -0.53
C TYR A 86 5.86 -6.42 -0.02
N GLY A 87 4.71 -6.36 -0.70
CA GLY A 87 3.62 -5.48 -0.32
C GLY A 87 2.99 -5.83 1.03
N LEU A 88 2.84 -7.14 1.32
CA LEU A 88 2.13 -7.58 2.52
C LEU A 88 3.00 -7.54 3.78
N ALA A 89 4.22 -8.07 3.69
CA ALA A 89 5.10 -8.27 4.84
C ALA A 89 6.15 -7.15 4.96
N LEU A 90 6.94 -6.93 3.91
CA LEU A 90 8.06 -5.99 3.98
C LEU A 90 7.59 -4.56 4.18
N TYR A 91 6.60 -4.11 3.39
CA TYR A 91 6.09 -2.75 3.51
C TYR A 91 5.47 -2.49 4.89
N SER A 92 4.64 -3.42 5.38
CA SER A 92 4.05 -3.36 6.72
C SER A 92 5.09 -3.30 7.84
N LEU A 93 6.16 -4.10 7.69
CA LEU A 93 7.25 -4.16 8.67
C LEU A 93 8.05 -2.86 8.70
N VAL A 94 8.38 -2.28 7.54
CA VAL A 94 9.05 -0.97 7.45
C VAL A 94 8.21 0.10 8.16
N GLY A 95 6.90 0.13 7.90
CA GLY A 95 5.99 1.04 8.60
C GLY A 95 5.97 0.83 10.12
N TRP A 96 5.96 -0.42 10.58
CA TRP A 96 6.00 -0.75 12.01
C TRP A 96 7.30 -0.30 12.68
N ILE A 97 8.46 -0.60 12.07
CA ILE A 97 9.77 -0.18 12.56
C ILE A 97 9.86 1.35 12.63
N GLY A 98 9.38 2.06 11.59
CA GLY A 98 9.35 3.53 11.56
C GLY A 98 8.55 4.10 12.73
N ARG A 99 7.35 3.56 12.99
CA ARG A 99 6.52 3.96 14.14
C ARG A 99 7.21 3.71 15.48
N GLN A 100 7.94 2.61 15.63
CA GLN A 100 8.69 2.33 16.86
C GLN A 100 9.82 3.32 17.10
N ARG A 101 10.57 3.68 16.04
CA ARG A 101 11.64 4.69 16.13
C ARG A 101 11.08 6.05 16.56
N GLY A 102 9.97 6.48 15.95
CA GLY A 102 9.28 7.72 16.34
C GLY A 102 8.82 7.72 17.80
N ARG A 103 8.21 6.62 18.29
CA ARG A 103 7.83 6.48 19.71
C ARG A 103 9.03 6.57 20.66
N ARG A 104 10.17 5.97 20.31
CA ARG A 104 11.39 6.03 21.13
C ARG A 104 11.98 7.44 21.20
N GLN A 105 11.95 8.20 20.10
CA GLN A 105 12.37 9.60 20.09
C GLN A 105 11.45 10.48 20.94
N LEU A 106 10.13 10.30 20.81
CA LEU A 106 9.16 11.03 21.60
C LEU A 106 9.34 10.74 23.10
N HIS A 107 9.54 9.48 23.47
CA HIS A 107 9.83 9.10 24.85
C HIS A 107 11.15 9.69 25.34
N ARG A 108 12.21 9.79 24.53
CA ARG A 108 13.45 10.49 24.92
C ARG A 108 13.27 12.00 25.12
N GLN A 109 12.39 12.64 24.35
CA GLN A 109 12.09 14.07 24.52
C GLN A 109 11.16 14.36 25.71
N LEU A 110 10.24 13.44 26.01
CA LEU A 110 9.26 13.56 27.11
C LEU A 110 9.76 12.97 28.43
N SER A 111 10.79 12.12 28.41
CA SER A 111 11.53 11.75 29.61
C SER A 111 12.17 13.01 30.15
N PRO A 112 11.73 13.51 31.31
CA PRO A 112 11.97 14.86 31.72
C PRO A 112 13.47 15.12 31.82
N THR A 113 13.86 16.29 31.35
CA THR A 113 14.87 17.16 31.96
C THR A 113 14.57 17.33 33.46
N CYS A 114 14.66 16.24 34.23
CA CYS A 114 14.75 16.22 35.68
C CYS A 114 16.21 15.93 36.07
N VAL A 115 17.16 16.56 35.39
CA VAL A 115 18.51 16.80 35.86
C VAL A 115 18.90 18.16 35.25
N THR A 116 19.35 19.09 36.10
CA THR A 116 19.76 20.48 35.81
C THR A 116 18.69 21.57 35.87
N SER A 117 18.04 21.74 37.03
CA SER A 117 17.86 23.09 37.58
C SER A 117 18.59 23.17 38.91
N ASN A 118 19.92 23.29 38.86
CA ASN A 118 20.69 23.83 39.97
C ASN A 118 20.74 25.34 39.77
N PRO A 119 20.04 26.17 40.57
CA PRO A 119 20.21 27.60 40.47
C PRO A 119 21.53 27.94 41.17
N VAL A 120 22.50 28.38 40.38
CA VAL A 120 23.61 29.20 40.88
C VAL A 120 22.97 30.49 41.40
N ILE A 121 22.69 30.51 42.70
CA ILE A 121 22.52 31.69 43.54
C ILE A 121 23.81 31.66 44.38
N GLY A 122 24.79 32.55 44.20
CA GLY A 122 24.62 33.99 44.10
C GLY A 122 24.43 34.60 45.50
N LEU A 123 25.24 34.19 46.49
CA LEU A 123 25.57 34.91 47.72
C LEU A 123 26.81 34.28 48.38
#